data_AF-A0ABD5MK48-F1
#
_entry.id   AF-A0ABD5MK48-F1
#
_cell.length_a   1.000
_cell.length_b   1.000
_cell.length_c   1.000
_cell.angle_alpha   90.00
_cell.angle_beta   90.00
_cell.angle_gamma   90.00
#
_symmetry.space_group_name_H-M   'P 1'
#
loop_
_entity.id
_entity.type
_entity.pdbx_description
1 polymer ?
#
loop_
_entity_poly.entity_id
_entity_poly.type
_entity_poly.pdbx_seq_one_letter_code
_entity_poly.pdbx_strand_id
1 'polypeptide(L)'
;MLEVRNAILSADASGETTYSSVKLGTRYPVRVLGINPPPASGTLRTGPAEPVSIVDGDGDARTNICPSSGPIQTRTLEYVPGYNEYQNAPTIVYENTVLYLDFGDRTVLLTGQQLVQGDTVTVRPLNTSLYEVGVERTPVESVPGNVNDEEVQDADVTVPTGLSEDTWEQLLAGQVDPANVAVSGGELTIDFSGEVAVACAPVGLNEAPPGGERQQGGIEINPAGPNDVYLQDIEPGDDQDTIDITLNNTASQDTNITQARMSFYFNAQSTGGNAVDPFDINNSTADIIYADDFTILDSMRALDRDIKLPGNETETTISFEFDQDGGSEKIGQRDFFVVEFRFETGEKGTYFVDIP
;
A
#
# COMPACT_ATOMS: atom_id res chain seq x y z
N MET A 1 -1.30 -1.09 -23.05
CA MET A 1 -0.99 -2.26 -22.20
C MET A 1 0.38 -2.17 -21.58
N LEU A 2 1.50 -2.18 -22.33
CA LEU A 2 2.82 -1.98 -21.72
C LEU A 2 2.92 -0.64 -20.96
N GLU A 3 2.42 0.45 -21.55
CA GLU A 3 2.34 1.75 -20.88
C GLU A 3 1.47 1.70 -19.61
N VAL A 4 0.38 0.91 -19.60
CA VAL A 4 -0.50 0.76 -18.43
C VAL A 4 0.21 0.00 -17.32
N ARG A 5 0.87 -1.12 -17.64
CA ARG A 5 1.70 -1.86 -16.68
C ARG A 5 2.75 -0.94 -16.06
N ASN A 6 3.46 -0.19 -16.88
CA ASN A 6 4.50 0.71 -16.39
C ASN A 6 3.91 1.83 -15.54
N ALA A 7 2.73 2.37 -15.88
CA ALA A 7 2.00 3.34 -15.08
C ALA A 7 1.59 2.74 -13.72
N ILE A 8 1.01 1.53 -13.68
CA ILE A 8 0.68 0.82 -12.44
C ILE A 8 1.91 0.66 -11.53
N LEU A 9 3.02 0.17 -12.08
CA LEU A 9 4.26 -0.01 -11.31
C LEU A 9 4.87 1.33 -10.88
N SER A 10 4.77 2.36 -11.72
CA SER A 10 5.28 3.69 -11.39
C SER A 10 4.42 4.35 -10.31
N ALA A 11 3.09 4.21 -10.36
CA ALA A 11 2.18 4.74 -9.37
C ALA A 11 2.45 4.15 -7.99
N ASP A 12 2.64 2.83 -7.91
CA ASP A 12 3.06 2.18 -6.67
C ASP A 12 4.40 2.72 -6.15
N ALA A 13 5.41 2.77 -7.03
CA ALA A 13 6.76 3.17 -6.66
C ALA A 13 6.88 4.66 -6.28
N SER A 14 6.16 5.56 -6.95
CA SER A 14 6.16 7.00 -6.65
C SER A 14 5.14 7.37 -5.58
N GLY A 15 4.12 6.54 -5.36
CA GLY A 15 2.96 6.92 -4.56
C GLY A 15 2.09 8.00 -5.19
N GLU A 16 2.25 8.27 -6.49
CA GLU A 16 1.47 9.28 -7.21
C GLU A 16 0.56 8.66 -8.25
N THR A 17 -0.62 9.25 -8.46
CA THR A 17 -1.49 8.88 -9.57
C THR A 17 -0.79 9.12 -10.90
N THR A 18 -0.69 8.07 -11.72
CA THR A 18 -0.07 8.14 -13.05
C THR A 18 -1.10 7.93 -14.14
N TYR A 19 -0.77 8.42 -15.34
CA TYR A 19 -1.67 8.41 -16.49
C TYR A 19 -1.04 7.65 -17.64
N SER A 20 -1.82 6.77 -18.25
CA SER A 20 -1.43 6.06 -19.47
C SER A 20 -2.56 6.11 -20.50
N SER A 21 -2.25 5.76 -21.74
CA SER A 21 -3.27 5.67 -22.79
C SER A 21 -3.26 4.31 -23.45
N VAL A 22 -4.44 3.69 -23.55
CA VAL A 22 -4.61 2.44 -24.29
C VAL A 22 -5.29 2.74 -25.61
N LYS A 23 -4.65 2.35 -26.71
CA LYS A 23 -5.26 2.38 -28.02
C LYS A 23 -6.19 1.17 -28.18
N LEU A 24 -7.49 1.36 -28.00
CA LEU A 24 -8.48 0.28 -28.06
C LEU A 24 -8.82 -0.13 -29.49
N GLY A 25 -8.72 0.78 -30.46
CA GLY A 25 -9.02 0.48 -31.86
C GLY A 25 -7.88 0.75 -32.82
N THR A 26 -7.98 0.15 -34.01
CA THR A 26 -7.08 0.45 -35.12
C THR A 26 -7.86 0.95 -36.34
N ARG A 27 -7.31 1.99 -36.98
CA ARG A 27 -7.79 2.48 -38.27
C ARG A 27 -6.92 1.84 -39.35
N TYR A 28 -7.58 1.19 -40.31
CA TYR A 28 -6.88 0.62 -41.46
C TYR A 28 -6.31 1.75 -42.35
N PRO A 29 -5.06 1.63 -42.84
CA PRO A 29 -4.52 2.57 -43.81
C PRO A 29 -5.45 2.71 -45.02
N VAL A 30 -5.54 3.91 -45.60
CA VAL A 30 -6.30 4.13 -46.84
C VAL A 30 -5.70 3.31 -47.97
N ARG A 31 -6.51 2.44 -48.59
CA ARG A 31 -6.13 1.69 -49.80
C ARG A 31 -6.52 2.50 -51.03
N VAL A 32 -5.62 2.59 -52.02
CA VAL A 32 -5.87 3.29 -53.31
C VAL A 32 -6.96 2.58 -54.14
N LEU A 33 -7.13 1.27 -53.93
CA LEU A 33 -8.17 0.44 -54.54
C LEU A 33 -8.76 -0.50 -53.47
N GLY A 34 -10.10 -0.58 -53.39
CA GLY A 34 -10.83 -1.42 -52.44
C GLY A 34 -11.66 -0.64 -51.41
N ILE A 35 -12.60 -1.34 -50.76
CA ILE A 35 -13.38 -0.81 -49.63
C ILE A 35 -12.58 -1.06 -48.36
N ASN A 36 -12.26 0.00 -47.61
CA ASN A 36 -11.65 -0.17 -46.29
C ASN A 36 -12.70 -0.77 -45.32
N PRO A 37 -12.34 -1.78 -44.52
CA PRO A 37 -13.20 -2.24 -43.44
C PRO A 37 -13.53 -1.09 -42.48
N PRO A 38 -14.67 -1.16 -41.75
CA PRO A 38 -14.94 -0.20 -40.69
C PRO A 38 -13.78 -0.21 -39.65
N PRO A 39 -13.59 0.87 -38.88
CA PRO A 39 -12.63 0.87 -37.78
C PRO A 39 -12.84 -0.34 -36.88
N ALA A 40 -11.76 -1.02 -36.51
CA ALA A 40 -11.84 -2.12 -35.55
C ALA A 40 -11.90 -1.53 -34.14
N SER A 41 -12.85 -2.00 -33.33
CA SER A 41 -12.91 -1.71 -31.90
C SER A 41 -12.08 -2.71 -31.11
N GLY A 42 -11.81 -2.40 -29.85
CA GLY A 42 -11.26 -3.34 -28.89
C GLY A 42 -11.84 -3.05 -27.51
N THR A 43 -11.67 -4.02 -26.62
CA THR A 43 -12.22 -4.00 -25.28
C THR A 43 -11.09 -4.08 -24.27
N LEU A 44 -11.03 -3.15 -23.33
CA LEU A 44 -10.17 -3.21 -22.15
C LEU A 44 -11.07 -3.47 -20.94
N ARG A 45 -10.80 -4.53 -20.19
CA ARG A 45 -11.63 -4.91 -19.04
C ARG A 45 -10.82 -5.55 -17.93
N THR A 46 -11.29 -5.40 -16.71
CA THR A 46 -10.86 -6.25 -15.60
C THR A 46 -11.67 -7.53 -15.55
N GLY A 47 -11.03 -8.64 -15.16
CA GLY A 47 -11.68 -9.92 -14.86
C GLY A 47 -12.50 -9.90 -13.55
N PRO A 48 -13.04 -11.06 -13.15
CA PRO A 48 -13.63 -11.20 -11.81
C PRO A 48 -12.57 -10.93 -10.73
N ALA A 49 -13.04 -10.55 -9.54
CA ALA A 49 -12.16 -10.45 -8.38
C ALA A 49 -11.84 -11.85 -7.85
N GLU A 50 -10.56 -12.12 -7.67
CA GLU A 50 -10.03 -13.41 -7.24
C GLU A 50 -9.18 -13.23 -5.98
N PRO A 51 -9.20 -14.19 -5.04
CA PRO A 51 -8.53 -14.04 -3.76
C PRO A 51 -7.01 -14.06 -3.90
N VAL A 52 -6.34 -13.34 -3.01
CA VAL A 52 -4.90 -13.46 -2.74
C VAL A 52 -4.75 -13.86 -1.28
N SER A 53 -3.86 -14.81 -0.97
CA SER A 53 -3.62 -15.24 0.40
C SER A 53 -2.14 -15.21 0.75
N ILE A 54 -1.85 -14.79 1.96
CA ILE A 54 -0.52 -14.80 2.58
C ILE A 54 -0.69 -15.53 3.90
N VAL A 55 0.04 -16.63 4.07
CA VAL A 55 -0.02 -17.51 5.24
C VAL A 55 1.39 -17.63 5.80
N ASP A 56 1.55 -17.63 7.12
CA ASP A 56 2.87 -17.86 7.76
C ASP A 56 3.14 -19.36 8.00
N GLY A 57 4.34 -19.67 8.48
CA GLY A 57 4.75 -21.07 8.72
C GLY A 57 3.94 -21.82 9.78
N ASP A 58 3.20 -21.11 10.63
CA ASP A 58 2.29 -21.69 11.62
C ASP A 58 0.89 -21.97 11.02
N GLY A 59 0.64 -21.50 9.79
CA GLY A 59 -0.62 -21.66 9.07
C GLY A 59 -1.63 -20.53 9.31
N ASP A 60 -1.20 -19.42 9.92
CA ASP A 60 -2.04 -18.27 10.21
C ASP A 60 -2.07 -17.29 9.02
N ALA A 61 -3.27 -16.85 8.65
CA ALA A 61 -3.47 -15.95 7.52
C ALA A 61 -3.15 -14.50 7.91
N ARG A 62 -2.30 -13.82 7.13
CA ARG A 62 -1.94 -12.40 7.32
C ARG A 62 -2.96 -11.47 6.64
N THR A 63 -4.16 -11.37 7.21
CA THR A 63 -5.28 -10.63 6.58
C THR A 63 -5.13 -9.11 6.64
N ASN A 64 -4.32 -8.59 7.55
CA ASN A 64 -4.17 -7.14 7.80
C ASN A 64 -3.02 -6.51 6.97
N ILE A 65 -2.32 -7.32 6.19
CA ILE A 65 -1.15 -6.88 5.42
C ILE A 65 -1.50 -6.02 4.21
N CYS A 66 -2.74 -6.07 3.73
CA CYS A 66 -3.25 -5.08 2.79
C CYS A 66 -4.09 -4.04 3.53
N PRO A 67 -3.95 -2.76 3.22
CA PRO A 67 -4.75 -1.70 3.82
C PRO A 67 -6.18 -1.73 3.29
N SER A 68 -7.00 -2.68 3.73
CA SER A 68 -8.45 -2.73 3.48
C SER A 68 -9.12 -3.65 4.48
N SER A 69 -10.33 -3.31 4.96
CA SER A 69 -11.13 -4.15 5.86
C SER A 69 -11.83 -5.28 5.09
N GLY A 70 -11.07 -6.25 4.58
CA GLY A 70 -11.62 -7.37 3.83
C GLY A 70 -10.54 -8.33 3.31
N PRO A 71 -10.95 -9.48 2.74
CA PRO A 71 -10.03 -10.41 2.12
C PRO A 71 -9.35 -9.74 0.92
N ILE A 72 -8.05 -9.96 0.80
CA ILE A 72 -7.24 -9.46 -0.31
C ILE A 72 -7.75 -10.09 -1.59
N GLN A 73 -8.08 -9.26 -2.58
CA GLN A 73 -8.51 -9.69 -3.90
C GLN A 73 -7.70 -8.96 -4.96
N THR A 74 -7.62 -9.52 -6.15
CA THR A 74 -7.02 -8.87 -7.32
C THR A 74 -7.83 -9.20 -8.56
N ARG A 75 -7.64 -8.44 -9.63
CA ARG A 75 -8.25 -8.66 -10.93
C ARG A 75 -7.20 -8.69 -12.01
N THR A 76 -7.36 -9.62 -12.93
CA THR A 76 -6.60 -9.62 -14.19
C THR A 76 -7.09 -8.48 -15.09
N LEU A 77 -6.18 -7.76 -15.75
CA LEU A 77 -6.52 -6.74 -16.74
C LEU A 77 -6.29 -7.29 -18.15
N GLU A 78 -7.34 -7.30 -18.96
CA GLU A 78 -7.34 -7.89 -20.29
C GLU A 78 -7.64 -6.83 -21.36
N TYR A 79 -6.86 -6.85 -22.44
CA TYR A 79 -7.22 -6.17 -23.68
C TYR A 79 -7.51 -7.20 -24.78
N VAL A 80 -8.75 -7.22 -25.26
CA VAL A 80 -9.24 -8.09 -26.32
C VAL A 80 -9.37 -7.28 -27.62
N PRO A 81 -8.53 -7.53 -28.64
CA PRO A 81 -8.64 -6.85 -29.92
C PRO A 81 -9.87 -7.31 -30.72
N GLY A 82 -10.68 -6.39 -31.22
CA GLY A 82 -11.81 -6.66 -32.12
C GLY A 82 -11.47 -6.42 -33.60
N TYR A 83 -10.34 -6.96 -34.07
CA TYR A 83 -9.91 -6.77 -35.45
C TYR A 83 -10.79 -7.53 -36.45
N ASN A 84 -11.33 -6.82 -37.46
CA ASN A 84 -12.19 -7.42 -38.49
C ASN A 84 -11.53 -8.53 -39.31
N GLU A 85 -10.23 -8.39 -39.61
CA GLU A 85 -9.52 -9.27 -40.55
C GLU A 85 -8.53 -10.22 -39.86
N TYR A 86 -8.16 -9.94 -38.62
CA TYR A 86 -7.25 -10.78 -37.85
C TYR A 86 -8.03 -11.56 -36.79
N GLN A 87 -8.56 -12.71 -37.20
CA GLN A 87 -9.54 -13.47 -36.42
C GLN A 87 -8.94 -14.20 -35.20
N ASN A 88 -7.62 -14.42 -35.18
CA ASN A 88 -6.91 -15.11 -34.10
C ASN A 88 -5.94 -14.16 -33.40
N ALA A 89 -6.40 -12.95 -33.10
CA ALA A 89 -5.61 -11.99 -32.32
C ALA A 89 -5.54 -12.46 -30.86
N PRO A 90 -4.35 -12.46 -30.22
CA PRO A 90 -4.24 -12.84 -28.82
C PRO A 90 -4.88 -11.79 -27.91
N THR A 91 -5.35 -12.23 -26.75
CA THR A 91 -5.67 -11.33 -25.63
C THR A 91 -4.36 -10.84 -25.03
N ILE A 92 -4.24 -9.55 -24.75
CA ILE A 92 -3.10 -9.02 -24.01
C ILE A 92 -3.49 -8.96 -22.54
N VAL A 93 -2.80 -9.74 -21.70
CA VAL A 93 -3.15 -9.94 -20.30
C VAL A 93 -2.09 -9.33 -19.39
N TYR A 94 -2.53 -8.61 -18.36
CA TYR A 94 -1.72 -8.17 -17.24
C TYR A 94 -2.26 -8.79 -15.95
N GLU A 95 -1.42 -9.54 -15.25
CA GLU A 95 -1.66 -10.09 -13.91
C GLU A 95 -0.33 -10.17 -13.16
N ASN A 96 -0.33 -10.09 -11.83
CA ASN A 96 0.85 -10.30 -10.98
C ASN A 96 2.14 -9.65 -11.49
N THR A 97 2.05 -8.39 -11.99
CA THR A 97 3.13 -7.60 -12.60
C THR A 97 3.68 -8.10 -13.94
N VAL A 98 3.14 -9.16 -14.53
CA VAL A 98 3.56 -9.73 -15.81
C VAL A 98 2.59 -9.31 -16.91
N LEU A 99 3.12 -8.91 -18.07
CA LEU A 99 2.35 -8.69 -19.27
C LEU A 99 2.66 -9.79 -20.29
N TYR A 100 1.63 -10.40 -20.87
CA TYR A 100 1.78 -11.45 -21.86
C TYR A 100 0.70 -11.43 -22.94
N LEU A 101 0.94 -12.14 -24.03
CA LEU A 101 -0.04 -12.44 -25.07
C LEU A 101 -0.57 -13.85 -24.86
N ASP A 102 -1.88 -13.97 -24.70
CA ASP A 102 -2.59 -15.23 -24.61
C ASP A 102 -3.24 -15.59 -25.94
N PHE A 103 -2.80 -16.70 -26.55
CA PHE A 103 -3.41 -17.28 -27.75
C PHE A 103 -4.41 -18.41 -27.43
N GLY A 104 -4.63 -18.70 -26.14
CA GLY A 104 -5.45 -19.80 -25.63
C GLY A 104 -4.67 -21.13 -25.54
N ASP A 105 -3.91 -21.49 -26.58
CA ASP A 105 -3.05 -22.68 -26.60
C ASP A 105 -1.59 -22.39 -26.24
N ARG A 106 -1.22 -21.11 -26.23
CA ARG A 106 0.15 -20.66 -26.03
C ARG A 106 0.18 -19.25 -25.45
N THR A 107 1.12 -19.05 -24.54
CA THR A 107 1.42 -17.74 -23.97
C THR A 107 2.78 -17.21 -24.46
N VAL A 108 2.88 -15.91 -24.72
CA VAL A 108 4.14 -15.22 -25.04
C VAL A 108 4.36 -14.08 -24.06
N LEU A 109 5.40 -14.18 -23.23
CA LEU A 109 5.79 -13.14 -22.28
C LEU A 109 6.25 -11.87 -23.01
N LEU A 110 5.73 -10.72 -22.57
CA LEU A 110 6.17 -9.40 -23.03
C LEU A 110 7.07 -8.71 -22.01
N THR A 111 6.94 -9.06 -20.72
CA THR A 111 7.74 -8.53 -19.62
C THR A 111 8.12 -9.63 -18.64
N GLY A 112 9.11 -9.35 -17.79
CA GLY A 112 9.37 -10.15 -16.58
C GLY A 112 8.40 -9.81 -15.45
N GLN A 113 8.60 -10.48 -14.31
CA GLN A 113 7.89 -10.24 -13.05
C GLN A 113 8.60 -9.17 -12.20
N GLN A 114 7.85 -8.49 -11.35
CA GLN A 114 8.27 -7.55 -10.29
C GLN A 114 7.54 -7.86 -8.96
N LEU A 115 6.93 -9.04 -8.86
CA LEU A 115 6.29 -9.58 -7.66
C LEU A 115 7.34 -9.89 -6.59
N VAL A 116 8.45 -10.52 -6.97
CA VAL A 116 9.56 -10.89 -6.06
C VAL A 116 10.83 -10.16 -6.48
N GLN A 117 11.44 -9.45 -5.53
CA GLN A 117 12.69 -8.72 -5.70
C GLN A 117 13.58 -8.95 -4.47
N GLY A 118 14.61 -9.78 -4.60
CA GLY A 118 15.46 -10.15 -3.49
C GLY A 118 14.70 -10.95 -2.43
N ASP A 119 14.72 -10.44 -1.21
CA ASP A 119 14.04 -10.95 -0.01
C ASP A 119 12.70 -10.26 0.25
N THR A 120 12.18 -9.50 -0.74
CA THR A 120 10.89 -8.82 -0.65
C THR A 120 9.92 -9.37 -1.69
N VAL A 121 8.72 -9.72 -1.24
CA VAL A 121 7.57 -10.03 -2.09
C VAL A 121 6.54 -8.90 -1.97
N THR A 122 6.25 -8.24 -3.09
CA THR A 122 5.29 -7.14 -3.14
C THR A 122 4.09 -7.49 -4.00
N VAL A 123 3.00 -7.85 -3.34
CA VAL A 123 1.71 -8.08 -3.98
C VAL A 123 1.11 -6.74 -4.39
N ARG A 124 0.64 -6.63 -5.64
CA ARG A 124 0.02 -5.42 -6.21
C ARG A 124 -1.40 -5.68 -6.69
N PRO A 125 -2.38 -5.81 -5.78
CA PRO A 125 -3.71 -6.17 -6.19
C PRO A 125 -4.38 -5.06 -7.02
N LEU A 126 -5.01 -5.45 -8.14
CA LEU A 126 -5.86 -4.56 -8.92
C LEU A 126 -7.32 -4.69 -8.44
N ASN A 127 -7.77 -3.74 -7.62
CA ASN A 127 -9.02 -3.87 -6.88
C ASN A 127 -10.23 -3.13 -7.46
N THR A 128 -10.07 -2.35 -8.53
CA THR A 128 -11.16 -1.59 -9.15
C THR A 128 -11.65 -2.26 -10.42
N SER A 129 -12.89 -1.99 -10.82
CA SER A 129 -13.46 -2.62 -12.02
C SER A 129 -13.38 -1.66 -13.19
N LEU A 130 -12.85 -2.13 -14.31
CA LEU A 130 -12.74 -1.35 -15.54
C LEU A 130 -13.46 -2.08 -16.67
N TYR A 131 -14.23 -1.35 -17.47
CA TYR A 131 -14.79 -1.86 -18.72
C TYR A 131 -14.90 -0.73 -19.74
N GLU A 132 -14.07 -0.80 -20.77
CA GLU A 132 -13.94 0.22 -21.81
C GLU A 132 -13.99 -0.44 -23.19
N VAL A 133 -14.80 0.10 -24.09
CA VAL A 133 -14.90 -0.34 -25.48
C VAL A 133 -14.75 0.86 -26.39
N GLY A 134 -13.84 0.78 -27.34
CA GLY A 134 -13.58 1.93 -28.20
C GLY A 134 -12.83 1.61 -29.48
N VAL A 135 -12.85 2.58 -30.39
CA VAL A 135 -12.06 2.56 -31.64
C VAL A 135 -10.87 3.54 -31.59
N GLU A 136 -10.74 4.29 -30.50
CA GLU A 136 -9.73 5.33 -30.29
C GLU A 136 -8.87 5.04 -29.05
N ARG A 137 -8.13 6.04 -28.59
CA ARG A 137 -7.34 5.97 -27.36
C ARG A 137 -8.23 6.30 -26.17
N THR A 138 -8.16 5.46 -25.14
CA THR A 138 -8.82 5.68 -23.85
C THR A 138 -7.74 5.96 -22.80
N PRO A 139 -7.87 7.04 -22.00
CA PRO A 139 -6.99 7.27 -20.86
C PRO A 139 -7.28 6.23 -19.76
N VAL A 140 -6.22 5.81 -19.06
CA VAL A 140 -6.32 4.97 -17.87
C VAL A 140 -5.46 5.61 -16.80
N GLU A 141 -6.09 5.92 -15.68
CA GLU A 141 -5.44 6.46 -14.48
C GLU A 141 -5.08 5.29 -13.58
N SER A 142 -3.85 5.25 -13.08
CA SER A 142 -3.38 4.28 -12.09
C SER A 142 -3.22 5.01 -10.77
N VAL A 143 -4.15 4.76 -9.85
CA VAL A 143 -4.25 5.41 -8.54
C VAL A 143 -3.61 4.49 -7.51
N PRO A 144 -2.47 4.88 -6.91
CA PRO A 144 -1.84 4.05 -5.90
C PRO A 144 -2.67 4.06 -4.62
N GLY A 145 -2.82 2.90 -4.00
CA GLY A 145 -3.35 2.79 -2.65
C GLY A 145 -2.25 2.88 -1.60
N ASN A 146 -2.68 3.00 -0.35
CA ASN A 146 -1.77 2.89 0.79
C ASN A 146 -0.99 1.56 0.77
N VAL A 147 0.16 1.53 1.43
CA VAL A 147 1.01 0.33 1.52
C VAL A 147 1.23 -0.07 2.96
N ASN A 148 1.03 -1.35 3.20
CA ASN A 148 1.44 -2.03 4.41
C ASN A 148 2.51 -3.06 4.06
N ASP A 149 3.43 -3.22 5.00
CA ASP A 149 4.58 -4.11 4.92
C ASP A 149 4.76 -4.80 6.28
N GLU A 150 5.12 -6.07 6.25
CA GLU A 150 5.29 -6.91 7.44
C GLU A 150 6.38 -7.96 7.18
N GLU A 151 7.22 -8.24 8.18
CA GLU A 151 8.12 -9.39 8.16
C GLU A 151 7.34 -10.65 8.55
N VAL A 152 7.36 -11.64 7.67
CA VAL A 152 6.63 -12.90 7.85
C VAL A 152 7.62 -14.06 7.84
N GLN A 153 7.54 -14.91 8.86
CA GLN A 153 8.35 -16.11 8.98
C GLN A 153 7.72 -17.27 8.20
N ASP A 154 8.50 -17.90 7.34
CA ASP A 154 8.13 -19.06 6.51
C ASP A 154 6.82 -18.82 5.72
N ALA A 155 6.78 -17.75 4.92
CA ALA A 155 5.55 -17.28 4.27
C ALA A 155 5.19 -18.05 2.99
N ASP A 156 3.92 -18.40 2.85
CA ASP A 156 3.32 -18.91 1.62
C ASP A 156 2.46 -17.82 0.97
N VAL A 157 2.87 -17.33 -0.20
CA VAL A 157 2.15 -16.29 -0.95
C VAL A 157 1.44 -16.92 -2.14
N THR A 158 0.11 -16.83 -2.17
CA THR A 158 -0.72 -17.37 -3.24
C THR A 158 -1.48 -16.27 -3.99
N VAL A 159 -1.33 -16.24 -5.32
CA VAL A 159 -1.96 -15.27 -6.23
C VAL A 159 -2.61 -15.97 -7.43
N PRO A 160 -3.75 -15.48 -7.95
CA PRO A 160 -4.40 -16.08 -9.12
C PRO A 160 -3.55 -15.86 -10.37
N THR A 161 -3.46 -16.85 -11.26
CA THR A 161 -2.67 -16.77 -12.49
C THR A 161 -3.25 -17.61 -13.64
N GLY A 162 -3.13 -17.08 -14.86
CA GLY A 162 -3.34 -17.83 -16.11
C GLY A 162 -2.06 -18.46 -16.68
N LEU A 163 -0.90 -18.23 -16.07
CA LEU A 163 0.39 -18.75 -16.53
C LEU A 163 0.67 -20.15 -15.96
N SER A 164 1.45 -20.94 -16.69
CA SER A 164 1.87 -22.28 -16.24
C SER A 164 2.98 -22.22 -15.19
N GLU A 165 3.13 -23.30 -14.42
CA GLU A 165 4.23 -23.50 -13.47
C GLU A 165 5.61 -23.29 -14.13
N ASP A 166 5.89 -24.00 -15.23
CA ASP A 166 7.14 -23.83 -16.02
C ASP A 166 7.42 -22.37 -16.42
N THR A 167 6.36 -21.55 -16.61
CA THR A 167 6.51 -20.14 -16.98
C THR A 167 6.89 -19.32 -15.75
N TRP A 168 6.28 -19.59 -14.60
CA TRP A 168 6.61 -18.94 -13.33
C TRP A 168 8.01 -19.33 -12.82
N GLU A 169 8.42 -20.60 -12.93
CA GLU A 169 9.79 -21.03 -12.65
C GLU A 169 10.82 -20.23 -13.47
N GLN A 170 10.52 -19.98 -14.76
CA GLN A 170 11.38 -19.16 -15.63
C GLN A 170 11.38 -17.68 -15.24
N LEU A 171 10.23 -17.13 -14.87
CA LEU A 171 10.08 -15.72 -14.44
C LEU A 171 10.76 -15.44 -13.10
N LEU A 172 10.75 -16.41 -12.19
CA LEU A 172 11.32 -16.33 -10.84
C LEU A 172 12.76 -16.87 -10.76
N ALA A 173 13.33 -17.32 -11.88
CA ALA A 173 14.67 -17.86 -11.94
C ALA A 173 15.71 -16.88 -11.36
N GLY A 174 16.45 -17.33 -10.35
CA GLY A 174 17.45 -16.52 -9.64
C GLY A 174 16.86 -15.59 -8.58
N GLN A 175 15.57 -15.66 -8.30
CA GLN A 175 14.90 -15.03 -7.15
C GLN A 175 14.38 -16.10 -6.18
N VAL A 176 13.75 -17.16 -6.72
CA VAL A 176 13.16 -18.26 -5.94
C VAL A 176 13.67 -19.59 -6.47
N ASP A 177 13.86 -20.57 -5.59
CA ASP A 177 14.15 -21.96 -6.01
C ASP A 177 12.91 -22.53 -6.73
N PRO A 178 13.04 -23.15 -7.92
CA PRO A 178 11.91 -23.78 -8.61
C PRO A 178 11.12 -24.78 -7.74
N ALA A 179 11.75 -25.43 -6.76
CA ALA A 179 11.07 -26.34 -5.84
C ALA A 179 10.02 -25.66 -4.94
N ASN A 180 10.08 -24.34 -4.80
CA ASN A 180 9.18 -23.52 -3.99
C ASN A 180 8.15 -22.77 -4.85
N VAL A 181 7.99 -23.14 -6.11
CA VAL A 181 7.06 -22.52 -7.05
C VAL A 181 6.08 -23.58 -7.51
N ALA A 182 4.79 -23.40 -7.22
CA ALA A 182 3.75 -24.34 -7.63
C ALA A 182 2.59 -23.61 -8.30
N VAL A 183 2.02 -24.18 -9.36
CA VAL A 183 0.77 -23.69 -9.96
C VAL A 183 -0.27 -24.79 -10.00
N SER A 184 -1.38 -24.58 -9.29
CA SER A 184 -2.49 -25.52 -9.23
C SER A 184 -3.81 -24.77 -9.21
N GLY A 185 -4.82 -25.26 -9.95
CA GLY A 185 -6.17 -24.69 -9.92
C GLY A 185 -6.29 -23.26 -10.46
N GLY A 186 -5.28 -22.73 -11.15
CA GLY A 186 -5.24 -21.32 -11.56
C GLY A 186 -4.65 -20.39 -10.50
N GLU A 187 -3.95 -20.93 -9.51
CA GLU A 187 -3.28 -20.17 -8.46
C GLU A 187 -1.79 -20.51 -8.46
N LEU A 188 -0.96 -19.48 -8.39
CA LEU A 188 0.48 -19.57 -8.14
C LEU A 188 0.70 -19.50 -6.63
N THR A 189 1.39 -20.48 -6.08
CA THR A 189 1.90 -20.47 -4.70
C THR A 189 3.42 -20.37 -4.73
N ILE A 190 3.97 -19.48 -3.91
CA ILE A 190 5.40 -19.30 -3.72
C ILE A 190 5.72 -19.47 -2.22
N ASP A 191 6.58 -20.44 -1.92
CA ASP A 191 6.98 -20.77 -0.55
C ASP A 191 8.31 -20.08 -0.20
N PHE A 192 8.29 -19.19 0.78
CA PHE A 192 9.48 -18.49 1.27
C PHE A 192 9.93 -19.12 2.59
N SER A 193 11.15 -19.64 2.63
CA SER A 193 11.73 -20.15 3.89
C SER A 193 12.51 -19.06 4.63
N GLY A 194 12.32 -18.95 5.94
CA GLY A 194 12.92 -17.89 6.75
C GLY A 194 12.05 -16.64 6.81
N GLU A 195 12.63 -15.56 7.29
CA GLU A 195 11.98 -14.26 7.38
C GLU A 195 12.02 -13.55 6.02
N VAL A 196 10.84 -13.15 5.52
CA VAL A 196 10.67 -12.44 4.24
C VAL A 196 9.85 -11.18 4.44
N ALA A 197 10.23 -10.09 3.77
CA ALA A 197 9.45 -8.87 3.78
C ALA A 197 8.28 -9.02 2.80
N VAL A 198 7.06 -9.04 3.33
CA VAL A 198 5.84 -9.09 2.53
C VAL A 198 5.21 -7.71 2.51
N ALA A 199 5.01 -7.15 1.33
CA ALA A 199 4.36 -5.86 1.14
C ALA A 199 3.10 -6.01 0.29
N CYS A 200 2.05 -5.25 0.63
CA CYS A 200 0.86 -5.13 -0.19
C CYS A 200 0.63 -3.69 -0.62
N ALA A 201 0.59 -3.51 -1.95
CA ALA A 201 0.44 -2.25 -2.62
C ALA A 201 -0.74 -2.28 -3.61
N PRO A 202 -1.99 -2.16 -3.14
CA PRO A 202 -3.15 -2.11 -4.03
C PRO A 202 -3.04 -0.91 -4.99
N VAL A 203 -3.46 -1.13 -6.24
CA VAL A 203 -3.55 -0.08 -7.25
C VAL A 203 -4.96 -0.10 -7.85
N GLY A 204 -5.58 1.07 -7.89
CA GLY A 204 -6.85 1.29 -8.56
C GLY A 204 -6.66 1.79 -9.99
N LEU A 205 -7.58 1.40 -10.87
CA LEU A 205 -7.73 1.91 -12.22
C LEU A 205 -8.92 2.86 -12.28
N ASN A 206 -8.68 4.12 -12.67
CA ASN A 206 -9.65 5.23 -12.76
C ASN A 206 -10.36 5.65 -11.46
N GLU A 207 -10.13 4.95 -10.37
CA GLU A 207 -10.63 5.24 -9.03
C GLU A 207 -9.63 4.72 -7.99
N ALA A 208 -9.69 5.25 -6.77
CA ALA A 208 -8.85 4.76 -5.68
C ALA A 208 -9.18 3.31 -5.32
N PRO A 209 -8.18 2.48 -4.96
CA PRO A 209 -8.45 1.15 -4.46
C PRO A 209 -9.14 1.19 -3.07
N PRO A 210 -9.77 0.09 -2.64
CA PRO A 210 -10.16 -0.11 -1.24
C PRO A 210 -8.94 0.11 -0.34
N GLY A 211 -9.12 0.89 0.73
CA GLY A 211 -8.00 1.36 1.57
C GLY A 211 -7.65 2.84 1.45
N GLY A 212 -8.20 3.50 0.42
CA GLY A 212 -7.90 4.90 0.11
C GLY A 212 -6.81 5.05 -0.93
N GLU A 213 -6.77 6.22 -1.55
CA GLU A 213 -5.66 6.66 -2.39
C GLU A 213 -4.49 7.04 -1.49
N ARG A 214 -3.28 6.60 -1.85
CA ARG A 214 -2.07 7.11 -1.23
C ARG A 214 -1.95 8.57 -1.60
N GLN A 215 -2.24 9.43 -0.64
CA GLN A 215 -1.99 10.85 -0.77
C GLN A 215 -0.47 11.06 -0.79
N GLN A 216 -0.05 12.06 -1.55
CA GLN A 216 1.36 12.39 -1.73
C GLN A 216 1.97 12.67 -0.35
N GLY A 217 2.70 11.70 0.17
CA GLY A 217 3.65 11.91 1.26
C GLY A 217 4.86 12.67 0.72
N GLY A 218 4.67 13.95 0.39
CA GLY A 218 5.68 14.89 0.88
C GLY A 218 5.84 14.61 2.37
N ILE A 219 7.02 14.81 2.95
CA ILE A 219 7.12 14.80 4.41
C ILE A 219 6.30 16.01 4.89
N GLU A 220 4.98 15.85 5.00
CA GLU A 220 4.07 16.84 5.50
C GLU A 220 4.14 16.71 7.00
N ILE A 221 4.98 17.57 7.57
CA ILE A 221 5.06 17.74 9.00
C ILE A 221 3.80 18.49 9.41
N ASN A 222 3.01 17.88 10.28
CA ASN A 222 1.68 18.31 10.70
C ASN A 222 0.70 18.38 9.51
N PRO A 223 0.25 17.23 8.96
CA PRO A 223 -0.76 17.16 7.91
C PRO A 223 -1.99 18.01 8.23
N ALA A 224 -2.49 18.76 7.26
CA ALA A 224 -3.64 19.65 7.44
C ALA A 224 -4.57 19.71 6.20
N GLY A 225 -4.45 18.73 5.31
CA GLY A 225 -5.27 18.57 4.12
C GLY A 225 -6.64 17.92 4.38
N PRO A 226 -7.51 17.92 3.36
CA PRO A 226 -8.80 17.23 3.46
C PRO A 226 -8.62 15.70 3.57
N ASN A 227 -9.27 15.10 4.56
CA ASN A 227 -9.15 13.70 4.97
C ASN A 227 -7.91 13.35 5.80
N ASP A 228 -7.11 14.34 6.19
CA ASP A 228 -5.97 14.12 7.07
C ASP A 228 -6.40 14.09 8.53
N VAL A 229 -5.54 13.49 9.36
CA VAL A 229 -5.54 13.65 10.80
C VAL A 229 -4.62 14.82 11.13
N TYR A 230 -5.18 15.98 11.47
CA TYR A 230 -4.38 17.17 11.79
C TYR A 230 -4.16 17.33 13.29
N LEU A 231 -2.99 17.87 13.65
CA LEU A 231 -2.66 18.25 15.02
C LEU A 231 -3.36 19.56 15.36
N GLN A 232 -4.42 19.46 16.17
CA GLN A 232 -5.31 20.56 16.54
C GLN A 232 -4.77 21.36 17.73
N ASP A 233 -4.20 20.68 18.72
CA ASP A 233 -3.74 21.33 19.95
C ASP A 233 -2.60 20.58 20.63
N ILE A 234 -1.80 21.30 21.42
CA ILE A 234 -0.69 20.77 22.22
C ILE A 234 -0.79 21.45 23.60
N GLU A 235 -1.07 20.67 24.64
CA GLU A 235 -1.20 21.16 26.01
C GLU A 235 -0.21 20.42 26.93
N PRO A 236 0.70 21.12 27.62
CA PRO A 236 1.54 20.49 28.62
C PRO A 236 0.71 20.13 29.85
N GLY A 237 0.93 18.94 30.41
CA GLY A 237 0.29 18.50 31.64
C GLY A 237 0.84 19.21 32.88
N ASP A 238 0.09 19.11 33.98
CA ASP A 238 0.35 19.85 35.22
C ASP A 238 1.71 19.51 35.86
N ASP A 239 2.18 18.27 35.72
CA ASP A 239 3.38 17.76 36.41
C ASP A 239 4.70 18.00 35.64
N GLN A 240 4.62 18.59 34.43
CA GLN A 240 5.74 18.82 33.49
C GLN A 240 6.39 17.55 32.93
N ASP A 241 5.71 16.41 33.07
CA ASP A 241 6.24 15.12 32.62
C ASP A 241 5.31 14.47 31.57
N THR A 242 4.23 15.17 31.21
CA THR A 242 3.24 14.78 30.20
C THR A 242 2.96 15.89 29.19
N ILE A 243 2.75 15.52 27.93
CA ILE A 243 2.26 16.40 26.85
C ILE A 243 1.02 15.77 26.23
N ASP A 244 -0.09 16.49 26.29
CA ASP A 244 -1.32 16.13 25.60
C ASP A 244 -1.30 16.71 24.19
N ILE A 245 -1.55 15.87 23.19
CA ILE A 245 -1.83 16.33 21.84
C ILE A 245 -3.27 15.99 21.48
N THR A 246 -3.94 16.93 20.83
CA THR A 246 -5.27 16.72 20.27
C THR A 246 -5.16 16.57 18.76
N LEU A 247 -5.59 15.41 18.27
CA LEU A 247 -5.67 15.09 16.85
C LEU A 247 -7.11 15.22 16.38
N ASN A 248 -7.33 15.74 15.19
CA ASN A 248 -8.66 15.84 14.59
C ASN A 248 -8.67 15.17 13.21
N ASN A 249 -9.55 14.19 13.05
CA ASN A 249 -9.71 13.46 11.79
C ASN A 249 -10.75 14.15 10.90
N THR A 250 -10.28 14.81 9.84
CA THR A 250 -11.14 15.54 8.88
C THR A 250 -11.82 14.62 7.86
N ALA A 251 -11.45 13.34 7.80
CA ALA A 251 -12.06 12.39 6.90
C ALA A 251 -13.50 12.07 7.33
N SER A 252 -14.35 11.73 6.36
CA SER A 252 -15.72 11.27 6.67
C SER A 252 -15.79 9.89 7.36
N GLN A 253 -14.67 9.17 7.41
CA GLN A 253 -14.56 7.81 7.91
C GLN A 253 -13.69 7.76 9.17
N ASP A 254 -13.98 6.80 10.05
CA ASP A 254 -13.11 6.48 11.20
C ASP A 254 -11.78 5.91 10.70
N THR A 255 -10.71 6.15 11.46
CA THR A 255 -9.42 5.47 11.31
C THR A 255 -8.87 5.12 12.69
N ASN A 256 -7.79 4.33 12.74
CA ASN A 256 -7.09 3.97 13.97
C ASN A 256 -5.59 4.24 13.81
N ILE A 257 -4.91 4.71 14.85
CA ILE A 257 -3.45 4.63 14.93
C ILE A 257 -3.10 3.23 15.40
N THR A 258 -2.25 2.53 14.65
CA THR A 258 -1.86 1.13 14.91
C THR A 258 -0.39 0.99 15.27
N GLN A 259 0.44 1.95 14.85
CA GLN A 259 1.86 2.00 15.18
C GLN A 259 2.28 3.42 15.51
N ALA A 260 3.26 3.57 16.40
CA ALA A 260 3.94 4.84 16.67
C ALA A 260 5.47 4.69 16.64
N ARG A 261 6.18 5.80 16.39
CA ARG A 261 7.58 5.99 16.83
C ARG A 261 7.85 7.45 17.07
N MET A 262 8.73 7.74 18.03
CA MET A 262 9.30 9.07 18.16
C MET A 262 10.64 9.11 17.43
N SER A 263 10.66 9.71 16.25
CA SER A 263 11.88 9.77 15.42
C SER A 263 12.87 10.83 15.89
N PHE A 264 12.45 11.72 16.79
CA PHE A 264 13.30 12.77 17.34
C PHE A 264 12.73 13.36 18.63
N TYR A 265 13.58 13.71 19.59
CA TYR A 265 13.26 14.51 20.76
C TYR A 265 14.40 15.49 21.04
N PHE A 266 14.07 16.74 21.35
CA PHE A 266 15.02 17.77 21.73
C PHE A 266 14.67 18.34 23.09
N ASN A 267 15.62 18.21 24.02
CA ASN A 267 15.56 18.82 25.35
C ASN A 267 16.42 20.09 25.37
N ALA A 268 15.79 21.25 25.54
CA ALA A 268 16.44 22.56 25.58
C ALA A 268 17.26 22.79 26.86
N GLN A 269 16.99 22.03 27.93
CA GLN A 269 17.66 22.13 29.23
C GLN A 269 18.81 21.13 29.40
N SER A 270 18.90 20.12 28.54
CA SER A 270 19.97 19.13 28.56
C SER A 270 21.30 19.76 28.14
N THR A 271 22.25 19.80 29.08
CA THR A 271 23.61 20.34 28.86
C THR A 271 24.64 19.27 28.49
N GLY A 272 24.19 18.06 28.16
CA GLY A 272 25.07 17.05 27.59
C GLY A 272 24.45 15.67 27.51
N GLY A 273 24.10 15.25 26.28
CA GLY A 273 24.12 13.86 25.81
C GLY A 273 23.45 12.78 26.65
N ASN A 274 22.60 13.13 27.62
CA ASN A 274 21.84 12.14 28.38
C ASN A 274 20.89 11.42 27.42
N ALA A 275 20.80 10.11 27.59
CA ALA A 275 19.73 9.34 26.97
C ALA A 275 18.41 9.87 27.55
N VAL A 276 17.47 10.18 26.65
CA VAL A 276 16.11 10.57 27.05
C VAL A 276 15.41 9.30 27.49
N ASP A 277 14.70 9.36 28.61
CA ASP A 277 13.94 8.23 29.13
C ASP A 277 12.89 7.73 28.10
N PRO A 278 12.52 6.43 28.13
CA PRO A 278 11.41 5.92 27.35
C PRO A 278 10.12 6.71 27.61
N PHE A 279 9.20 6.68 26.65
CA PHE A 279 7.92 7.36 26.75
C PHE A 279 6.76 6.39 26.61
N ASP A 280 5.62 6.76 27.18
CA ASP A 280 4.35 6.09 26.95
C ASP A 280 3.44 6.92 26.07
N ILE A 281 2.47 6.23 25.45
CA ILE A 281 1.30 6.86 24.89
C ILE A 281 0.09 6.35 25.66
N ASN A 282 -0.63 7.26 26.30
CA ASN A 282 -1.81 6.92 27.09
C ASN A 282 -2.97 7.91 26.84
N ASN A 283 -4.10 7.64 27.48
CA ASN A 283 -5.18 8.60 27.63
C ASN A 283 -5.42 8.80 29.13
N SER A 284 -4.86 9.88 29.66
CA SER A 284 -4.92 10.25 31.08
C SER A 284 -6.35 10.36 31.62
N THR A 285 -7.31 10.73 30.76
CA THR A 285 -8.73 10.88 31.15
C THR A 285 -9.45 9.53 31.25
N ALA A 286 -9.04 8.53 30.47
CA ALA A 286 -9.69 7.23 30.37
C ALA A 286 -8.94 6.09 31.07
N ASP A 287 -7.75 6.35 31.63
CA ASP A 287 -6.88 5.34 32.28
C ASP A 287 -6.55 4.17 31.32
N ILE A 288 -6.22 4.51 30.07
CA ILE A 288 -5.86 3.56 29.01
C ILE A 288 -4.41 3.79 28.60
N ILE A 289 -3.61 2.73 28.60
CA ILE A 289 -2.25 2.70 28.03
C ILE A 289 -2.35 2.12 26.62
N TYR A 290 -1.85 2.86 25.63
CA TYR A 290 -1.78 2.43 24.23
C TYR A 290 -0.41 1.90 23.85
N ALA A 291 0.63 2.39 24.52
CA ALA A 291 2.01 2.04 24.29
C ALA A 291 2.79 2.26 25.59
N ASP A 292 3.49 1.22 26.04
CA ASP A 292 4.31 1.20 27.26
C ASP A 292 5.80 1.12 26.89
N ASP A 293 6.68 1.91 27.50
CA ASP A 293 8.14 1.83 27.33
C ASP A 293 8.60 1.94 25.84
N PHE A 294 8.15 2.96 25.11
CA PHE A 294 8.67 3.25 23.77
C PHE A 294 10.00 3.99 23.87
N THR A 295 11.06 3.43 23.29
CA THR A 295 12.37 4.09 23.22
C THR A 295 12.40 5.10 22.08
N ILE A 296 12.95 6.28 22.33
CA ILE A 296 13.08 7.34 21.33
C ILE A 296 14.17 6.96 20.32
N LEU A 297 13.94 7.28 19.03
CA LEU A 297 14.76 6.92 17.86
C LEU A 297 14.65 5.45 17.39
N ASP A 298 13.90 4.61 18.08
CA ASP A 298 13.66 3.23 17.63
C ASP A 298 12.81 3.18 16.36
N SER A 299 12.81 2.00 15.73
CA SER A 299 11.96 1.71 14.59
C SER A 299 10.48 1.80 14.95
N MET A 300 9.65 1.95 13.92
CA MET A 300 8.19 1.90 14.03
C MET A 300 7.73 0.66 14.79
N ARG A 301 6.92 0.81 15.85
CA ARG A 301 6.43 -0.32 16.66
C ARG A 301 4.90 -0.28 16.77
N ALA A 302 4.29 -1.45 16.78
CA ALA A 302 2.85 -1.59 17.02
C ALA A 302 2.47 -1.12 18.43
N LEU A 303 1.29 -0.52 18.53
CA LEU A 303 0.67 -0.18 19.81
C LEU A 303 0.13 -1.44 20.49
N ASP A 304 0.12 -1.47 21.82
CA ASP A 304 -0.53 -2.53 22.61
C ASP A 304 -2.06 -2.49 22.42
N ARG A 305 -2.58 -1.30 22.11
CA ARG A 305 -3.98 -1.07 21.74
C ARG A 305 -4.09 0.06 20.73
N ASP A 306 -4.88 -0.17 19.69
CA ASP A 306 -5.16 0.84 18.67
C ASP A 306 -5.86 2.08 19.27
N ILE A 307 -5.42 3.27 18.84
CA ILE A 307 -6.05 4.54 19.19
C ILE A 307 -7.10 4.85 18.13
N LYS A 308 -8.38 4.83 18.53
CA LYS A 308 -9.47 5.16 17.61
C LYS A 308 -9.57 6.65 17.36
N LEU A 309 -9.58 7.03 16.09
CA LEU A 309 -9.79 8.40 15.59
C LEU A 309 -11.10 8.47 14.81
N PRO A 310 -12.24 8.81 15.45
CA PRO A 310 -13.51 8.91 14.75
C PRO A 310 -13.46 9.97 13.65
N GLY A 311 -14.13 9.73 12.52
CA GLY A 311 -14.18 10.71 11.43
C GLY A 311 -15.11 11.89 11.72
N ASN A 312 -15.39 12.68 10.68
CA ASN A 312 -16.28 13.85 10.69
C ASN A 312 -15.81 14.97 11.62
N GLU A 313 -14.54 15.34 11.51
CA GLU A 313 -13.91 16.43 12.27
C GLU A 313 -13.91 16.18 13.79
N THR A 314 -13.83 14.91 14.21
CA THR A 314 -13.84 14.55 15.64
C THR A 314 -12.44 14.65 16.24
N GLU A 315 -12.35 15.36 17.36
CA GLU A 315 -11.13 15.51 18.16
C GLU A 315 -10.90 14.29 19.06
N THR A 316 -9.65 13.84 19.13
CA THR A 316 -9.17 12.78 20.01
C THR A 316 -7.87 13.23 20.66
N THR A 317 -7.85 13.26 21.99
CA THR A 317 -6.67 13.61 22.78
C THR A 317 -5.92 12.37 23.23
N ILE A 318 -4.61 12.39 23.07
CA ILE A 318 -3.67 11.39 23.57
C ILE A 318 -2.52 12.09 24.30
N SER A 319 -1.98 11.39 25.29
CA SER A 319 -0.97 11.92 26.20
C SER A 319 0.34 11.17 25.98
N PHE A 320 1.43 11.92 25.88
CA PHE A 320 2.79 11.39 25.92
C PHE A 320 3.37 11.61 27.30
N GLU A 321 3.81 10.54 27.96
CA GLU A 321 4.38 10.59 29.31
C GLU A 321 5.85 10.19 29.26
N PHE A 322 6.74 10.98 29.87
CA PHE A 322 8.19 10.83 29.77
C PHE A 322 8.87 10.53 31.12
N ASP A 323 8.10 10.30 32.20
CA ASP A 323 8.64 9.95 33.53
C ASP A 323 7.97 8.69 34.10
N GLN A 324 8.35 7.51 33.60
CA GLN A 324 7.83 6.24 34.13
C GLN A 324 8.57 5.77 35.40
N ASP A 325 9.85 6.09 35.57
CA ASP A 325 10.72 5.44 36.57
C ASP A 325 11.05 6.30 37.80
N GLY A 326 10.40 7.46 37.97
CA GLY A 326 10.76 8.44 38.99
C GLY A 326 12.08 9.14 38.67
N GLY A 327 12.31 9.31 37.36
CA GLY A 327 13.34 10.17 36.82
C GLY A 327 13.11 11.62 37.26
N SER A 328 14.13 12.47 37.10
CA SER A 328 13.97 13.91 37.32
C SER A 328 13.79 14.67 36.01
N GLU A 329 13.48 13.94 34.93
CA GLU A 329 13.52 14.47 33.58
C GLU A 329 12.22 15.20 33.28
N LYS A 330 12.26 16.50 33.56
CA LYS A 330 11.13 17.39 33.32
C LYS A 330 11.16 17.88 31.89
N ILE A 331 9.99 17.86 31.26
CA ILE A 331 9.76 18.49 29.97
C ILE A 331 9.87 20.00 30.15
N GLY A 332 10.86 20.57 29.49
CA GLY A 332 11.17 21.99 29.56
C GLY A 332 10.35 22.82 28.57
N GLN A 333 10.11 24.09 28.91
CA GLN A 333 9.67 25.08 27.91
C GLN A 333 10.69 25.10 26.75
N ARG A 334 10.19 25.03 25.50
CA ARG A 334 10.98 24.99 24.25
C ARG A 334 11.58 23.61 23.91
N ASP A 335 11.21 22.57 24.63
CA ASP A 335 11.43 21.21 24.17
C ASP A 335 10.52 20.93 22.96
N PHE A 336 10.92 19.99 22.10
CA PHE A 336 10.06 19.57 21.00
C PHE A 336 10.37 18.14 20.61
N PHE A 337 9.41 17.47 19.98
CA PHE A 337 9.61 16.13 19.45
C PHE A 337 8.91 15.93 18.11
N VAL A 338 9.35 14.90 17.41
CA VAL A 338 8.71 14.44 16.18
C VAL A 338 8.19 13.02 16.44
N VAL A 339 6.88 12.87 16.37
CA VAL A 339 6.22 11.57 16.42
C VAL A 339 5.67 11.23 15.03
N GLU A 340 5.87 9.98 14.64
CA GLU A 340 5.25 9.41 13.46
C GLU A 340 4.21 8.39 13.89
N PHE A 341 3.07 8.43 13.23
CA PHE A 341 1.99 7.46 13.39
C PHE A 341 1.77 6.71 12.09
N ARG A 342 1.48 5.42 12.20
CA ARG A 342 0.89 4.65 11.10
C ARG A 342 -0.58 4.42 11.43
N PHE A 343 -1.42 4.70 10.46
CA PHE A 343 -2.87 4.47 10.56
C PHE A 343 -3.22 3.07 10.07
N GLU A 344 -4.41 2.56 10.43
CA GLU A 344 -4.92 1.27 9.93
C GLU A 344 -5.08 1.25 8.41
N THR A 345 -5.23 2.44 7.81
CA THR A 345 -5.24 2.65 6.36
C THR A 345 -3.86 2.44 5.75
N GLY A 346 -2.78 2.32 6.53
CA GLY A 346 -1.38 2.23 6.09
C GLY A 346 -0.71 3.57 5.82
N GLU A 347 -1.47 4.66 5.86
CA GLU A 347 -0.96 6.02 5.78
C GLU A 347 -0.04 6.34 6.97
N LYS A 348 0.93 7.23 6.74
CA LYS A 348 1.84 7.74 7.77
C LYS A 348 1.60 9.23 8.00
N GLY A 349 1.36 9.61 9.25
CA GLY A 349 1.35 11.00 9.68
C GLY A 349 2.64 11.35 10.43
N THR A 350 3.29 12.45 10.08
CA THR A 350 4.46 12.97 10.82
C THR A 350 4.06 14.24 11.55
N TYR A 351 4.24 14.27 12.87
CA TYR A 351 3.79 15.37 13.71
C TYR A 351 4.97 15.99 14.45
N PHE A 352 5.18 17.28 14.24
CA PHE A 352 6.11 18.10 15.00
C PHE A 352 5.34 18.76 16.15
N VAL A 353 5.71 18.38 17.37
CA VAL A 353 5.10 18.83 18.61
C VAL A 353 6.08 19.80 19.28
N ASP A 354 5.77 21.10 19.23
CA ASP A 354 6.53 22.17 19.90
C ASP A 354 5.90 22.43 21.26
N ILE A 355 6.66 22.28 22.34
CA ILE A 355 6.12 22.38 23.70
C ILE A 355 6.10 23.86 24.11
N PRO A 356 4.90 24.44 24.34
CA PRO A 356 4.69 25.89 24.43
C PRO A 356 5.28 26.59 25.67
#